data_AF-A0A936KFV7-F1
#
_entry.id   AF-A0A936KFV7-F1
#
_cell.length_a   1.000
_cell.length_b   1.000
_cell.length_c   1.000
_cell.angle_alpha   90.00
_cell.angle_beta   90.00
_cell.angle_gamma   90.00
#
_symmetry.space_group_name_H-M   'P 1'
#
loop_
_entity.id
_entity.type
_entity.pdbx_description
1 polymer ?
#
loop_
_entity_poly.entity_id
_entity_poly.type
_entity_poly.pdbx_seq_one_letter_code
_entity_poly.pdbx_strand_id
1 'polypeptide(L)'
;MRMGRPGSRATDFRGRGRSDVVWQQSGTGSVELWFMAGSTIESKARLTVPGNWQLVGTGDFDGDGKADLLWRSPDAGDATIWFMNAGRVVASAPLAQAADWTVEALADVDGDGKVDILSRHAASGELAISFMDRSTTVRTDLYSLPENWALEAAADFDGDGHADLAWRETLTGAVAIWSMRGGTRSSSASYSVPLDWEIAGAGDLDGDRGADLFWRNSSTGDLVVWYMNDQTIGSTATFNMAADSLLVGSGDLDGDGKDEMLWRNVDGSVAIWFMDGSGIADTAEFEMPMPWMIVAP
;
A
#
# COMPACT_ATOMS: atom_id res chain seq x y z
N MET A 1 -10.29 8.19 6.19
CA MET A 1 -8.84 7.98 6.41
C MET A 1 -8.42 7.00 5.33
N ARG A 2 -7.85 7.51 4.23
CA ARG A 2 -7.27 6.68 3.17
C ARG A 2 -5.85 6.38 3.66
N MET A 3 -5.56 5.12 3.95
CA MET A 3 -4.20 4.69 4.27
C MET A 3 -3.49 4.44 2.94
N GLY A 4 -2.31 5.02 2.79
CA GLY A 4 -1.41 4.88 1.65
C GLY A 4 -0.99 3.42 1.51
N ARG A 5 -0.97 3.00 0.25
CA ARG A 5 -0.90 1.60 -0.16
C ARG A 5 0.57 1.24 -0.40
N PRO A 6 1.08 0.17 0.21
CA PRO A 6 2.49 -0.17 0.13
C PRO A 6 2.81 -0.91 -1.19
N GLY A 7 4.09 -0.91 -1.60
CA GLY A 7 4.57 -1.51 -2.86
C GLY A 7 4.64 -3.04 -2.87
N SER A 8 5.02 -3.61 -4.04
CA SER A 8 4.92 -5.01 -4.50
C SER A 8 5.38 -6.17 -3.58
N ARG A 9 5.95 -5.91 -2.40
CA ARG A 9 6.40 -6.93 -1.42
C ARG A 9 5.91 -6.72 0.01
N ALA A 10 5.07 -5.73 0.23
CA ALA A 10 4.64 -5.35 1.57
C ALA A 10 3.87 -6.45 2.32
N THR A 11 3.42 -7.49 1.61
CA THR A 11 2.67 -8.62 2.17
C THR A 11 3.34 -9.97 1.97
N ASP A 12 4.61 -10.06 1.56
CA ASP A 12 5.26 -11.38 1.47
C ASP A 12 5.64 -11.92 2.87
N PHE A 13 4.70 -12.59 3.53
CA PHE A 13 4.93 -13.13 4.88
C PHE A 13 5.88 -14.34 4.88
N ARG A 14 6.24 -14.89 3.72
CA ARG A 14 7.07 -16.11 3.61
C ARG A 14 8.47 -15.87 3.05
N GLY A 15 8.76 -14.65 2.56
CA GLY A 15 10.06 -14.27 2.01
C GLY A 15 10.42 -15.07 0.76
N ARG A 16 9.42 -15.29 -0.10
CA ARG A 16 9.55 -16.05 -1.36
C ARG A 16 9.47 -15.17 -2.61
N GLY A 17 9.42 -13.84 -2.42
CA GLY A 17 9.26 -12.85 -3.47
C GLY A 17 7.86 -12.81 -4.07
N ARG A 18 6.82 -13.19 -3.30
CA ARG A 18 5.41 -13.15 -3.75
C ARG A 18 4.52 -12.61 -2.66
N SER A 19 3.67 -11.67 -3.02
CA SER A 19 2.67 -11.06 -2.15
C SER A 19 1.62 -12.08 -1.68
N ASP A 20 1.08 -11.82 -0.49
CA ASP A 20 0.02 -12.60 0.13
C ASP A 20 -1.15 -11.65 0.45
N VAL A 21 -2.32 -12.19 0.77
CA VAL A 21 -3.47 -11.33 1.10
C VAL A 21 -3.76 -11.37 2.59
N VAL A 22 -3.81 -10.20 3.23
CA VAL A 22 -4.23 -10.06 4.63
C VAL A 22 -5.64 -9.48 4.74
N TRP A 23 -6.47 -10.19 5.49
CA TRP A 23 -7.87 -9.84 5.76
C TRP A 23 -8.07 -9.57 7.24
N GLN A 24 -8.80 -8.51 7.58
CA GLN A 24 -9.29 -8.29 8.93
C GLN A 24 -10.82 -8.30 8.95
N GLN A 25 -11.41 -9.09 9.85
CA GLN A 25 -12.84 -9.16 10.04
C GLN A 25 -13.34 -7.98 10.87
N SER A 26 -14.31 -7.23 10.34
CA SER A 26 -14.99 -6.17 11.10
C SER A 26 -15.76 -6.76 12.28
N GLY A 27 -15.68 -6.12 13.45
CA GLY A 27 -16.42 -6.46 14.66
C GLY A 27 -15.78 -7.53 15.56
N THR A 28 -15.00 -8.47 15.04
CA THR A 28 -14.25 -9.46 15.86
C THR A 28 -12.76 -9.17 15.93
N GLY A 29 -12.21 -8.46 14.94
CA GLY A 29 -10.78 -8.20 14.80
C GLY A 29 -9.97 -9.42 14.34
N SER A 30 -10.61 -10.55 14.01
CA SER A 30 -9.92 -11.75 13.51
C SER A 30 -9.18 -11.46 12.22
N VAL A 31 -8.00 -12.05 12.04
CA VAL A 31 -7.18 -11.89 10.83
C VAL A 31 -7.05 -13.21 10.09
N GLU A 32 -7.16 -13.18 8.77
CA GLU A 32 -6.80 -14.27 7.89
C GLU A 32 -5.66 -13.83 6.96
N LEU A 33 -4.58 -14.60 6.95
CA LEU A 33 -3.49 -14.49 5.99
C LEU A 33 -3.66 -15.58 4.94
N TRP A 34 -3.69 -15.19 3.67
CA TRP A 34 -3.88 -16.07 2.54
C TRP A 34 -2.60 -16.15 1.76
N PHE A 35 -2.04 -17.36 1.74
CA PHE A 35 -0.77 -17.64 1.13
C PHE A 35 -0.97 -17.92 -0.36
N MET A 36 -0.58 -16.97 -1.21
CA MET A 36 -0.94 -16.98 -2.64
C MET A 36 0.13 -17.62 -3.54
N ALA A 37 -0.32 -18.19 -4.64
CA ALA A 37 0.47 -18.56 -5.81
C ALA A 37 -0.38 -18.27 -7.05
N GLY A 38 -0.32 -17.02 -7.51
CA GLY A 38 -1.25 -16.45 -8.48
C GLY A 38 -2.68 -16.56 -7.99
N SER A 39 -3.54 -17.19 -8.80
CA SER A 39 -4.96 -17.37 -8.48
C SER A 39 -5.24 -18.48 -7.45
N THR A 40 -4.21 -19.17 -6.95
CA THR A 40 -4.37 -20.28 -6.01
C THR A 40 -4.01 -19.87 -4.58
N ILE A 41 -4.89 -20.19 -3.64
CA ILE A 41 -4.59 -20.12 -2.20
C ILE A 41 -3.90 -21.41 -1.78
N GLU A 42 -2.59 -21.38 -1.56
CA GLU A 42 -1.80 -22.54 -1.14
C GLU A 42 -2.14 -22.97 0.29
N SER A 43 -2.30 -22.00 1.19
CA SER A 43 -2.68 -22.23 2.58
C SER A 43 -3.23 -20.95 3.24
N LYS A 44 -3.74 -21.08 4.47
CA LYS A 44 -4.23 -19.94 5.26
C LYS A 44 -3.68 -19.99 6.68
N ALA A 45 -3.48 -18.83 7.28
CA ALA A 45 -3.26 -18.70 8.71
C ALA A 45 -4.30 -17.77 9.34
N ARG A 46 -4.60 -17.99 10.62
CA ARG A 46 -5.50 -17.16 11.41
C ARG A 46 -4.76 -16.56 12.58
N LEU A 47 -4.90 -15.25 12.77
CA LEU A 47 -4.39 -14.57 13.96
C LEU A 47 -5.57 -14.06 14.80
N THR A 48 -5.43 -14.19 16.11
CA THR A 48 -6.38 -13.63 17.07
C THR A 48 -5.81 -12.34 17.61
N VAL A 49 -6.56 -11.25 17.42
CA VAL A 49 -6.18 -9.89 17.82
C VAL A 49 -7.23 -9.41 18.83
N PRO A 50 -6.88 -8.60 19.85
CA PRO A 50 -7.91 -8.01 20.70
C PRO A 50 -8.87 -7.16 19.86
N GLY A 51 -10.18 -7.34 20.06
CA GLY A 51 -11.19 -6.96 19.07
C GLY A 51 -11.31 -5.47 18.72
N ASN A 52 -10.69 -4.56 19.49
CA ASN A 52 -10.67 -3.13 19.18
C ASN A 52 -9.46 -2.71 18.32
N TRP A 53 -8.42 -3.53 18.18
CA TRP A 53 -7.24 -3.17 17.39
C TRP A 53 -7.51 -3.24 15.89
N GLN A 54 -6.97 -2.27 15.17
CA GLN A 54 -7.04 -2.19 13.71
C GLN A 54 -5.65 -2.44 13.13
N LEU A 55 -5.59 -3.24 12.06
CA LEU A 55 -4.39 -3.35 11.26
C LEU A 55 -4.25 -2.04 10.47
N VAL A 56 -3.08 -1.41 10.59
CA VAL A 56 -2.74 -0.16 9.91
C VAL A 56 -2.09 -0.44 8.56
N GLY A 57 -1.25 -1.48 8.51
CA GLY A 57 -0.57 -1.87 7.29
C GLY A 57 0.48 -2.95 7.56
N THR A 58 1.18 -3.31 6.51
CA THR A 58 2.17 -4.39 6.51
C THR A 58 3.49 -3.91 5.90
N GLY A 59 4.57 -4.62 6.20
CA GLY A 59 5.90 -4.28 5.72
C GLY A 59 6.98 -4.96 6.54
N ASP A 60 8.17 -5.17 5.98
CA ASP A 60 9.30 -5.78 6.70
C ASP A 60 9.93 -4.74 7.63
N PHE A 61 9.59 -4.75 8.93
CA PHE A 61 10.12 -3.78 9.89
C PHE A 61 11.46 -4.19 10.47
N ASP A 62 11.85 -5.48 10.38
CA ASP A 62 13.10 -5.98 10.95
C ASP A 62 14.16 -6.49 9.97
N GLY A 63 13.88 -6.40 8.67
CA GLY A 63 14.79 -6.67 7.57
C GLY A 63 15.04 -8.18 7.36
N ASP A 64 14.11 -9.03 7.78
CA ASP A 64 14.26 -10.49 7.68
C ASP A 64 13.75 -11.07 6.34
N GLY A 65 13.28 -10.19 5.45
CA GLY A 65 12.71 -10.47 4.15
C GLY A 65 11.25 -10.91 4.19
N LYS A 66 10.55 -10.76 5.33
CA LYS A 66 9.12 -11.09 5.47
C LYS A 66 8.32 -9.89 5.93
N ALA A 67 7.09 -9.80 5.44
CA ALA A 67 6.16 -8.79 5.91
C ALA A 67 5.78 -8.99 7.38
N ASP A 68 5.77 -7.90 8.14
CA ASP A 68 5.26 -7.78 9.50
C ASP A 68 3.92 -7.02 9.51
N LEU A 69 3.31 -6.86 10.69
CA LEU A 69 2.02 -6.19 10.85
C LEU A 69 2.12 -5.00 11.82
N LEU A 70 1.71 -3.81 11.38
CA LEU A 70 1.55 -2.64 12.24
C LEU A 70 0.10 -2.51 12.72
N TRP A 71 -0.09 -2.51 14.03
CA TRP A 71 -1.39 -2.46 14.68
C TRP A 71 -1.58 -1.15 15.43
N ARG A 72 -2.83 -0.65 15.49
CA ARG A 72 -3.21 0.50 16.32
C ARG A 72 -4.48 0.24 17.13
N SER A 73 -4.46 0.66 18.39
CA SER A 73 -5.61 0.66 19.29
C SER A 73 -6.31 2.03 19.26
N PRO A 74 -7.64 2.08 19.08
CA PRO A 74 -8.38 3.35 19.00
C PRO A 74 -8.48 4.08 20.34
N ASP A 75 -8.43 3.38 21.47
CA ASP A 75 -8.81 3.94 22.77
C ASP A 75 -7.65 4.61 23.53
N ALA A 76 -6.40 4.29 23.16
CA ALA A 76 -5.20 4.78 23.84
C ALA A 76 -4.16 5.41 22.89
N GLY A 77 -4.37 5.33 21.58
CA GLY A 77 -3.35 5.69 20.59
C GLY A 77 -2.17 4.70 20.56
N ASP A 78 -2.23 3.61 21.33
CA ASP A 78 -1.20 2.57 21.36
C ASP A 78 -1.01 1.98 19.96
N ALA A 79 0.25 1.82 19.56
CA ALA A 79 0.62 1.10 18.37
C ALA A 79 1.57 -0.06 18.73
N THR A 80 1.53 -1.15 17.98
CA THR A 80 2.47 -2.27 18.14
C THR A 80 2.81 -2.88 16.80
N ILE A 81 4.05 -3.32 16.64
CA ILE A 81 4.49 -4.10 15.49
C ILE A 81 4.51 -5.56 15.93
N TRP A 82 3.88 -6.42 15.14
CA TRP A 82 3.99 -7.87 15.26
C TRP A 82 4.96 -8.37 14.21
N PHE A 83 6.08 -8.91 14.67
CA PHE A 83 7.07 -9.54 13.80
C PHE A 83 6.59 -10.93 13.42
N MET A 84 6.57 -11.21 12.12
CA MET A 84 5.93 -12.39 11.55
C MET A 84 6.96 -13.36 10.97
N ASN A 85 6.58 -14.63 10.95
CA ASN A 85 7.25 -15.63 10.13
C ASN A 85 6.19 -16.56 9.55
N ALA A 86 5.87 -16.35 8.27
CA ALA A 86 4.68 -16.89 7.64
C ALA A 86 3.44 -16.54 8.48
N GLY A 87 2.66 -17.56 8.85
CA GLY A 87 1.39 -17.37 9.55
C GLY A 87 1.50 -17.18 11.07
N ARG A 88 2.68 -16.87 11.61
CA ARG A 88 2.94 -16.87 13.06
C ARG A 88 3.58 -15.57 13.51
N VAL A 89 3.06 -15.03 14.62
CA VAL A 89 3.73 -13.97 15.37
C VAL A 89 4.91 -14.58 16.12
N VAL A 90 6.13 -14.15 15.79
CA VAL A 90 7.37 -14.64 16.44
C VAL A 90 7.86 -13.69 17.53
N ALA A 91 7.52 -12.40 17.41
CA ALA A 91 7.75 -11.40 18.44
C ALA A 91 6.75 -10.24 18.27
N SER A 92 6.61 -9.40 19.29
CA SER A 92 5.85 -8.15 19.19
C SER A 92 6.53 -7.08 20.02
N ALA A 93 6.49 -5.83 19.56
CA ALA A 93 7.03 -4.70 20.31
C ALA A 93 6.10 -3.47 20.22
N PRO A 94 5.97 -2.69 21.30
CA PRO A 94 5.22 -1.44 21.27
C PRO A 94 5.92 -0.44 20.34
N LEU A 95 5.14 0.30 19.58
CA LEU A 95 5.59 1.43 18.78
C LEU A 95 5.15 2.72 19.48
N ALA A 96 6.13 3.57 19.81
CA ALA A 96 5.84 4.89 20.35
C ALA A 96 5.35 5.80 19.22
N GLN A 97 4.03 5.93 19.07
CA GLN A 97 3.41 6.87 18.13
C GLN A 97 2.51 7.82 18.90
N ALA A 98 2.71 9.12 18.71
CA ALA A 98 1.89 10.13 19.37
C ALA A 98 0.49 10.20 18.73
N ALA A 99 -0.54 10.42 19.56
CA ALA A 99 -1.94 10.29 19.16
C ALA A 99 -2.40 11.33 18.12
N ASP A 100 -1.71 12.46 18.03
CA ASP A 100 -1.89 13.53 17.04
C ASP A 100 -1.28 13.22 15.67
N TRP A 101 -0.61 12.07 15.52
CA TRP A 101 -0.10 11.57 14.25
C TRP A 101 -0.95 10.43 13.70
N THR A 102 -1.12 10.47 12.38
CA THR A 102 -1.86 9.50 11.58
C THR A 102 -0.91 8.85 10.60
N VAL A 103 -0.75 7.51 10.64
CA VAL A 103 -0.01 6.81 9.59
C VAL A 103 -0.74 6.99 8.26
N GLU A 104 -0.02 7.54 7.29
CA GLU A 104 -0.47 7.74 5.92
C GLU A 104 0.15 6.75 4.96
N ALA A 105 1.35 6.22 5.20
CA ALA A 105 1.92 5.17 4.34
C ALA A 105 3.02 4.40 5.08
N LEU A 106 3.33 3.22 4.56
CA LEU A 106 4.43 2.37 4.97
C LEU A 106 5.27 2.05 3.73
N ALA A 107 6.54 2.47 3.71
CA ALA A 107 7.44 2.21 2.58
C ALA A 107 8.91 2.39 3.00
N ASP A 108 9.85 1.73 2.32
CA ASP A 108 11.30 1.88 2.54
C ASP A 108 11.83 3.13 1.81
N VAL A 109 11.89 4.28 2.48
CA VAL A 109 12.21 5.57 1.84
C VAL A 109 13.72 5.84 1.82
N ASP A 110 14.51 5.13 2.65
CA ASP A 110 15.97 5.25 2.65
C ASP A 110 16.74 4.04 2.12
N GLY A 111 16.03 3.01 1.65
CA GLY A 111 16.54 1.83 0.93
C GLY A 111 17.39 0.91 1.78
N ASP A 112 17.13 0.88 3.10
CA ASP A 112 17.86 0.01 4.01
C ASP A 112 17.30 -1.42 4.05
N GLY A 113 16.21 -1.67 3.30
CA GLY A 113 15.49 -2.92 3.23
C GLY A 113 14.40 -3.06 4.29
N LYS A 114 14.14 -2.02 5.10
CA LYS A 114 13.10 -1.99 6.11
C LYS A 114 12.07 -0.93 5.80
N VAL A 115 10.85 -1.18 6.22
CA VAL A 115 9.74 -0.28 6.00
C VAL A 115 9.74 0.88 7.01
N ASP A 116 9.72 2.10 6.49
CA ASP A 116 9.55 3.33 7.26
C ASP A 116 8.08 3.69 7.44
N ILE A 117 7.82 4.58 8.40
CA ILE A 117 6.46 5.07 8.69
C ILE A 117 6.32 6.52 8.26
N LEU A 118 5.44 6.76 7.30
CA LEU A 118 5.02 8.10 6.91
C LEU A 118 3.75 8.46 7.67
N SER A 119 3.78 9.54 8.44
CA SER A 119 2.65 9.99 9.25
C SER A 119 2.35 11.47 9.06
N ARG A 120 1.07 11.84 9.16
CA ARG A 120 0.60 13.22 9.13
C ARG A 120 0.17 13.72 10.50
N HIS A 121 0.63 14.91 10.85
CA HIS A 121 0.19 15.59 12.05
C HIS A 121 -1.18 16.24 11.85
N ALA A 122 -2.12 15.96 12.75
CA ALA A 122 -3.52 16.34 12.61
C ALA A 122 -3.76 17.86 12.59
N ALA A 123 -2.93 18.65 13.28
CA ALA A 123 -3.16 20.08 13.42
C ALA A 123 -2.30 20.95 12.48
N SER A 124 -1.13 20.47 12.05
CA SER A 124 -0.22 21.25 11.20
C SER A 124 -0.19 20.77 9.75
N GLY A 125 -0.69 19.57 9.45
CA GLY A 125 -0.50 18.97 8.12
C GLY A 125 0.98 18.72 7.80
N GLU A 126 1.84 18.54 8.80
CA GLU A 126 3.23 18.17 8.56
C GLU A 126 3.34 16.67 8.26
N LEU A 127 4.19 16.29 7.31
CA LEU A 127 4.60 14.90 7.11
C LEU A 127 5.79 14.61 8.02
N ALA A 128 5.75 13.51 8.74
CA ALA A 128 6.92 12.88 9.34
C ALA A 128 7.25 11.60 8.58
N ILE A 129 8.50 11.45 8.17
CA ILE A 129 9.07 10.19 7.71
C ILE A 129 9.90 9.66 8.87
N SER A 130 9.42 8.61 9.53
CA SER A 130 10.09 7.96 10.65
C SER A 130 10.83 6.74 10.14
N PHE A 131 12.16 6.82 10.11
CA PHE A 131 13.02 5.73 9.66
C PHE A 131 13.10 4.67 10.74
N MET A 132 12.78 3.43 10.39
CA MET A 132 12.52 2.38 11.38
C MET A 132 13.62 1.32 11.43
N ASP A 133 13.97 0.90 12.65
CA ASP A 133 14.68 -0.35 12.90
C ASP A 133 13.87 -1.13 13.94
N ARG A 134 13.17 -2.17 13.47
CA ARG A 134 12.17 -2.89 14.27
C ARG A 134 11.07 -1.93 14.74
N SER A 135 10.90 -1.76 16.05
CA SER A 135 9.95 -0.81 16.64
C SER A 135 10.59 0.50 17.10
N THR A 136 11.83 0.77 16.69
CA THR A 136 12.58 1.97 17.08
C THR A 136 12.68 2.93 15.90
N THR A 137 12.28 4.18 16.11
CA THR A 137 12.56 5.26 15.15
C THR A 137 14.00 5.72 15.31
N VAL A 138 14.84 5.48 14.31
CA VAL A 138 16.27 5.84 14.33
C VAL A 138 16.53 7.27 13.84
N ARG A 139 15.66 7.79 12.97
CA ARG A 139 15.67 9.16 12.45
C ARG A 139 14.23 9.58 12.14
N THR A 140 13.92 10.86 12.27
CA THR A 140 12.66 11.44 11.77
C THR A 140 12.99 12.67 10.94
N ASP A 141 12.50 12.69 9.71
CA ASP A 141 12.54 13.87 8.85
C ASP A 141 11.13 14.47 8.74
N LEU A 142 11.05 15.80 8.75
CA LEU A 142 9.80 16.55 8.78
C LEU A 142 9.64 17.42 7.53
N TYR A 143 8.44 17.39 6.94
CA TYR A 143 8.07 18.17 5.76
C TYR A 143 6.81 18.98 6.00
N SER A 144 6.93 20.30 5.96
CA SER A 144 5.78 21.19 5.95
C SER A 144 5.12 21.20 4.57
N LEU A 145 3.85 20.86 4.52
CA LEU A 145 3.04 20.83 3.30
C LEU A 145 1.77 21.66 3.50
N PRO A 146 1.26 22.30 2.44
CA PRO A 146 -0.07 22.89 2.51
C PRO A 146 -1.13 21.80 2.77
N GLU A 147 -2.13 22.09 3.61
CA GLU A 147 -3.15 21.11 4.05
C GLU A 147 -3.95 20.46 2.91
N ASN A 148 -4.02 21.12 1.75
CA ASN A 148 -4.72 20.64 0.57
C ASN A 148 -3.95 19.59 -0.24
N TRP A 149 -2.71 19.24 0.13
CA TRP A 149 -1.94 18.16 -0.47
C TRP A 149 -2.05 16.88 0.35
N ALA A 150 -2.56 15.82 -0.28
CA ALA A 150 -2.65 14.48 0.27
C ALA A 150 -1.54 13.58 -0.29
N LEU A 151 -0.94 12.76 0.56
CA LEU A 151 -0.10 11.64 0.12
C LEU A 151 -1.03 10.52 -0.35
N GLU A 152 -0.92 10.13 -1.62
CA GLU A 152 -1.79 9.10 -2.21
C GLU A 152 -1.07 7.76 -2.42
N ALA A 153 0.25 7.78 -2.63
CA ALA A 153 1.06 6.57 -2.74
C ALA A 153 2.51 6.81 -2.28
N ALA A 154 3.12 5.75 -1.75
CA ALA A 154 4.55 5.67 -1.48
C ALA A 154 5.08 4.38 -2.13
N ALA A 155 5.80 4.49 -3.23
CA ALA A 155 6.24 3.37 -4.07
C ALA A 155 7.48 3.78 -4.86
N ASP A 156 8.32 2.83 -5.25
CA ASP A 156 9.55 3.07 -6.02
C ASP A 156 9.23 3.39 -7.49
N PHE A 157 9.08 4.66 -7.87
CA PHE A 157 8.69 5.05 -9.23
C PHE A 157 9.86 5.01 -10.22
N ASP A 158 11.10 5.07 -9.75
CA ASP A 158 12.31 5.12 -10.59
C ASP A 158 13.17 3.84 -10.59
N GLY A 159 12.77 2.84 -9.81
CA GLY A 159 13.37 1.50 -9.74
C GLY A 159 14.72 1.48 -9.04
N ASP A 160 15.03 2.50 -8.23
CA ASP A 160 16.32 2.62 -7.55
C ASP A 160 16.38 1.90 -6.18
N GLY A 161 15.26 1.32 -5.75
CA GLY A 161 15.08 0.61 -4.50
C GLY A 161 14.65 1.49 -3.33
N HIS A 162 14.42 2.78 -3.54
CA HIS A 162 13.83 3.69 -2.57
C HIS A 162 12.38 3.99 -2.91
N ALA A 163 11.51 4.07 -1.90
CA ALA A 163 10.14 4.51 -2.11
C ALA A 163 10.06 6.02 -2.33
N ASP A 164 9.45 6.39 -3.46
CA ASP A 164 9.10 7.74 -3.86
C ASP A 164 7.68 8.11 -3.42
N LEU A 165 7.30 9.39 -3.53
CA LEU A 165 6.01 9.89 -3.01
C LEU A 165 5.14 10.52 -4.10
N ALA A 166 3.93 10.00 -4.28
CA ALA A 166 2.90 10.59 -5.13
C ALA A 166 1.89 11.39 -4.31
N TRP A 167 1.75 12.66 -4.68
CA TRP A 167 0.93 13.64 -4.00
C TRP A 167 -0.21 14.12 -4.89
N ARG A 168 -1.36 14.38 -4.26
CA ARG A 168 -2.53 14.96 -4.93
C ARG A 168 -2.99 16.22 -4.20
N GLU A 169 -3.14 17.29 -4.96
CA GLU A 169 -3.73 18.53 -4.50
C GLU A 169 -5.25 18.49 -4.72
N THR A 170 -5.98 18.70 -3.63
CA THR A 170 -7.41 18.38 -3.53
C THR A 170 -8.34 19.47 -4.09
N LEU A 171 -7.84 20.67 -4.38
CA LEU A 171 -8.67 21.80 -4.82
C LEU A 171 -8.62 22.06 -6.33
N THR A 172 -7.51 21.70 -6.97
CA THR A 172 -7.22 21.97 -8.38
C THR A 172 -6.93 20.70 -9.17
N GLY A 173 -6.58 19.60 -8.49
CA GLY A 173 -6.22 18.35 -9.14
C GLY A 173 -4.76 18.28 -9.58
N ALA A 174 -3.91 19.18 -9.09
CA ALA A 174 -2.48 19.08 -9.32
C ALA A 174 -1.93 17.79 -8.69
N VAL A 175 -0.97 17.18 -9.38
CA VAL A 175 -0.28 15.97 -8.94
C VAL A 175 1.19 16.28 -8.88
N ALA A 176 1.89 15.78 -7.86
CA ALA A 176 3.33 15.86 -7.79
C ALA A 176 3.91 14.48 -7.45
N ILE A 177 4.92 14.05 -8.19
CA ILE A 177 5.68 12.84 -7.89
C ILE A 177 7.05 13.31 -7.43
N TRP A 178 7.45 12.90 -6.24
CA TRP A 178 8.72 13.26 -5.62
C TRP A 178 9.61 12.03 -5.59
N SER A 179 10.75 12.08 -6.28
CA SER A 179 11.77 11.06 -6.08
C SER A 179 12.49 11.32 -4.77
N MET A 180 12.68 10.26 -3.99
CA MET A 180 13.22 10.31 -2.64
C MET A 180 14.56 9.61 -2.61
N ARG A 181 15.49 10.16 -1.84
CA ARG A 181 16.82 9.57 -1.65
C ARG A 181 17.29 9.79 -0.23
N GLY A 182 17.43 8.70 0.52
CA GLY A 182 17.86 8.75 1.91
C GLY A 182 16.99 9.67 2.77
N GLY A 183 15.68 9.66 2.52
CA GLY A 183 14.73 10.54 3.20
C GLY A 183 14.56 11.94 2.62
N THR A 184 15.30 12.33 1.59
CA THR A 184 15.26 13.68 0.99
C THR A 184 14.69 13.69 -0.42
N ARG A 185 13.87 14.69 -0.76
CA ARG A 185 13.40 14.88 -2.14
C ARG A 185 14.55 15.25 -3.07
N SER A 186 14.89 14.37 -4.01
CA SER A 186 15.98 14.53 -4.98
C SER A 186 15.53 15.28 -6.25
N SER A 187 14.31 15.02 -6.70
CA SER A 187 13.69 15.63 -7.88
C SER A 187 12.16 15.66 -7.72
N SER A 188 11.46 16.27 -8.68
CA SER A 188 9.99 16.20 -8.73
C SER A 188 9.45 16.45 -10.14
N ALA A 189 8.38 15.76 -10.50
CA ALA A 189 7.52 16.11 -11.63
C ALA A 189 6.14 16.57 -11.17
N SER A 190 5.45 17.33 -12.04
CA SER A 190 4.09 17.79 -11.78
C SER A 190 3.16 17.53 -12.96
N TYR A 191 1.93 17.14 -12.64
CA TYR A 191 0.85 16.92 -13.59
C TYR A 191 -0.42 17.65 -13.16
N SER A 192 -1.39 17.72 -14.06
CA SER A 192 -2.74 18.20 -13.73
C SER A 192 -3.74 17.15 -14.19
N VAL A 193 -4.51 16.64 -13.24
CA VAL A 193 -5.52 15.61 -13.45
C VAL A 193 -6.86 16.12 -12.94
N PRO A 194 -7.95 16.02 -13.71
CA PRO A 194 -9.26 16.50 -13.26
C PRO A 194 -9.72 15.94 -11.91
N LEU A 195 -10.52 16.71 -11.17
CA LEU A 195 -10.96 16.40 -9.80
C LEU A 195 -11.87 15.18 -9.69
N ASP A 196 -12.49 14.76 -10.78
CA ASP A 196 -13.29 13.53 -10.84
C ASP A 196 -12.43 12.27 -10.94
N TRP A 197 -11.12 12.40 -11.14
CA TRP A 197 -10.16 11.29 -11.09
C TRP A 197 -9.38 11.29 -9.77
N GLU A 198 -9.22 10.11 -9.19
CA GLU A 198 -8.43 9.85 -7.98
C GLU A 198 -7.32 8.84 -8.25
N ILE A 199 -6.19 8.97 -7.54
CA ILE A 199 -5.18 7.90 -7.51
C ILE A 199 -5.80 6.75 -6.73
N ALA A 200 -5.98 5.62 -7.39
CA ALA A 200 -6.47 4.41 -6.76
C ALA A 200 -5.32 3.58 -6.17
N GLY A 201 -4.07 3.84 -6.55
CA GLY A 201 -2.86 3.28 -5.92
C GLY A 201 -1.66 3.27 -6.87
N ALA A 202 -0.63 2.52 -6.48
CA ALA A 202 0.60 2.34 -7.24
C ALA A 202 1.12 0.90 -7.14
N GLY A 203 1.86 0.43 -8.15
CA GLY A 203 2.45 -0.91 -8.24
C GLY A 203 3.05 -1.16 -9.62
N ASP A 204 4.02 -2.07 -9.75
CA ASP A 204 4.74 -2.34 -11.00
C ASP A 204 3.89 -3.25 -11.91
N LEU A 205 3.06 -2.69 -12.79
CA LEU A 205 2.08 -3.47 -13.57
C LEU A 205 2.64 -3.96 -14.93
N ASP A 206 3.82 -3.50 -15.34
CA ASP A 206 4.47 -3.88 -16.60
C ASP A 206 5.79 -4.63 -16.45
N GLY A 207 6.33 -4.72 -15.23
CA GLY A 207 7.51 -5.49 -14.86
C GLY A 207 8.83 -4.76 -15.15
N ASP A 208 8.80 -3.44 -15.27
CA ASP A 208 9.99 -2.62 -15.52
C ASP A 208 10.77 -2.26 -14.24
N ARG A 209 10.23 -2.65 -13.07
CA ARG A 209 10.73 -2.41 -11.70
C ARG A 209 10.46 -1.01 -11.15
N GLY A 210 9.82 -0.14 -11.91
CA GLY A 210 9.21 1.07 -11.41
C GLY A 210 7.74 0.82 -11.10
N ALA A 211 7.22 1.49 -10.08
CA ALA A 211 5.79 1.47 -9.79
C ALA A 211 5.04 2.33 -10.81
N ASP A 212 3.87 1.85 -11.25
CA ASP A 212 2.92 2.60 -12.05
C ASP A 212 1.90 3.33 -11.19
N LEU A 213 1.18 4.30 -11.77
CA LEU A 213 0.03 4.93 -11.13
C LEU A 213 -1.27 4.51 -11.79
N PHE A 214 -2.21 3.99 -11.00
CA PHE A 214 -3.54 3.66 -11.49
C PHE A 214 -4.59 4.61 -10.93
N TRP A 215 -5.39 5.15 -11.82
CA TRP A 215 -6.36 6.21 -11.62
C TRP A 215 -7.77 5.67 -11.76
N ARG A 216 -8.68 6.14 -10.91
CA ARG A 216 -10.10 5.83 -11.00
C ARG A 216 -10.93 7.08 -11.20
N ASN A 217 -11.87 7.05 -12.12
CA ASN A 217 -12.86 8.11 -12.24
C ASN A 217 -14.01 7.86 -11.26
N SER A 218 -14.23 8.78 -10.34
CA SER A 218 -15.28 8.72 -9.32
C SER A 218 -16.71 8.83 -9.88
N SER A 219 -16.87 9.35 -11.09
CA SER A 219 -18.18 9.54 -11.74
C SER A 219 -18.54 8.40 -12.70
N THR A 220 -17.57 7.84 -13.42
CA THR A 220 -17.81 6.78 -14.41
C THR A 220 -17.38 5.39 -13.94
N GLY A 221 -16.43 5.32 -12.98
CA GLY A 221 -15.79 4.08 -12.57
C GLY A 221 -14.63 3.64 -13.47
N ASP A 222 -14.31 4.40 -14.52
CA ASP A 222 -13.23 4.09 -15.45
C ASP A 222 -11.89 4.00 -14.74
N LEU A 223 -11.06 3.07 -15.19
CA LEU A 223 -9.69 2.91 -14.73
C LEU A 223 -8.71 3.36 -15.82
N VAL A 224 -7.72 4.17 -15.45
CA VAL A 224 -6.60 4.54 -16.32
C VAL A 224 -5.30 4.19 -15.61
N VAL A 225 -4.42 3.45 -16.28
CA VAL A 225 -3.06 3.21 -15.79
C VAL A 225 -2.12 4.18 -16.49
N TRP A 226 -1.27 4.84 -15.73
CA TRP A 226 -0.08 5.53 -16.20
C TRP A 226 1.09 4.59 -15.97
N TYR A 227 1.61 4.02 -17.05
CA TYR A 227 2.85 3.27 -17.00
C TYR A 227 3.97 4.28 -16.85
N MET A 228 4.58 4.29 -15.68
CA MET A 228 5.58 5.29 -15.31
C MET A 228 6.95 4.85 -15.83
N ASN A 229 7.83 5.80 -16.04
CA ASN A 229 9.23 5.57 -16.32
C ASN A 229 9.96 6.68 -15.58
N ASP A 230 10.40 6.37 -14.35
CA ASP A 230 10.74 7.38 -13.35
C ASP A 230 9.52 8.32 -13.16
N GLN A 231 9.73 9.61 -13.00
CA GLN A 231 8.66 10.58 -12.83
C GLN A 231 7.87 10.88 -14.11
N THR A 232 8.13 10.23 -15.24
CA THR A 232 7.48 10.50 -16.54
C THR A 232 6.44 9.46 -16.93
N ILE A 233 5.35 9.87 -17.59
CA ILE A 233 4.37 8.93 -18.13
C ILE A 233 4.92 8.35 -19.44
N GLY A 234 5.36 7.08 -19.41
CA GLY A 234 5.85 6.36 -20.58
C GLY A 234 4.73 5.97 -21.53
N SER A 235 3.65 5.40 -21.00
CA SER A 235 2.44 5.06 -21.75
C SER A 235 1.20 5.04 -20.86
N THR A 236 0.02 4.85 -21.45
CA THR A 236 -1.23 4.71 -20.69
C THR A 236 -2.10 3.58 -21.23
N ALA A 237 -2.85 2.95 -20.33
CA ALA A 237 -3.94 2.03 -20.66
C ALA A 237 -5.26 2.51 -20.04
N THR A 238 -6.39 2.14 -20.63
CA THR A 238 -7.73 2.49 -20.14
C THR A 238 -8.61 1.26 -20.14
N PHE A 239 -9.27 1.03 -19.01
CA PHE A 239 -10.16 -0.10 -18.78
C PHE A 239 -11.54 0.44 -18.39
N ASN A 240 -12.54 0.14 -19.23
CA ASN A 240 -13.93 0.49 -18.94
C ASN A 240 -14.50 -0.56 -18.01
N MET A 241 -14.83 -0.17 -16.78
CA MET A 241 -15.37 -1.08 -15.77
C MET A 241 -16.82 -0.78 -15.47
N ALA A 242 -17.56 -1.79 -15.00
CA ALA A 242 -18.82 -1.54 -14.32
C ALA A 242 -18.53 -0.73 -13.03
N ALA A 243 -19.36 0.27 -12.75
CA ALA A 243 -19.14 1.28 -11.70
C ALA A 243 -19.04 0.72 -10.26
N ASP A 244 -19.18 -0.60 -10.08
CA ASP A 244 -19.55 -1.26 -8.83
C ASP A 244 -18.42 -2.11 -8.21
N SER A 245 -17.24 -2.21 -8.83
CA SER A 245 -16.07 -2.91 -8.25
C SER A 245 -15.04 -1.92 -7.67
N LEU A 246 -14.56 -2.13 -6.44
CA LEU A 246 -13.55 -1.28 -5.77
C LEU A 246 -12.15 -1.90 -5.90
N LEU A 247 -11.18 -1.12 -6.38
CA LEU A 247 -9.77 -1.52 -6.31
C LEU A 247 -9.27 -1.46 -4.87
N VAL A 248 -8.91 -2.62 -4.33
CA VAL A 248 -8.49 -2.78 -2.92
C VAL A 248 -6.98 -2.93 -2.77
N GLY A 249 -6.26 -3.14 -3.88
CA GLY A 249 -4.84 -2.80 -4.04
C GLY A 249 -4.14 -3.68 -5.08
N SER A 250 -2.83 -3.82 -4.99
CA SER A 250 -2.01 -4.52 -5.98
C SER A 250 -0.82 -5.24 -5.34
N GLY A 251 -0.27 -6.24 -6.03
CA GLY A 251 0.95 -6.94 -5.62
C GLY A 251 1.26 -8.16 -6.48
N ASP A 252 2.53 -8.55 -6.58
CA ASP A 252 3.00 -9.72 -7.32
C ASP A 252 2.59 -11.05 -6.65
N LEU A 253 1.41 -11.57 -6.99
CA LEU A 253 0.83 -12.76 -6.36
C LEU A 253 1.39 -14.06 -6.97
N ASP A 254 1.82 -14.04 -8.23
CA ASP A 254 2.29 -15.22 -8.95
C ASP A 254 3.81 -15.36 -9.07
N GLY A 255 4.57 -14.29 -8.82
CA GLY A 255 6.02 -14.22 -8.80
C GLY A 255 6.64 -13.96 -10.16
N ASP A 256 5.90 -13.45 -11.13
CA ASP A 256 6.42 -13.11 -12.46
C ASP A 256 7.13 -11.74 -12.50
N GLY A 257 7.07 -10.98 -11.41
CA GLY A 257 7.66 -9.67 -11.26
C GLY A 257 6.74 -8.52 -11.68
N LYS A 258 5.47 -8.79 -11.95
CA LYS A 258 4.42 -7.79 -12.17
C LYS A 258 3.39 -7.87 -11.06
N ASP A 259 2.85 -6.74 -10.70
CA ASP A 259 1.78 -6.65 -9.72
C ASP A 259 0.43 -7.00 -10.37
N GLU A 260 -0.29 -7.91 -9.73
CA GLU A 260 -1.70 -8.12 -9.99
C GLU A 260 -2.54 -7.02 -9.34
N MET A 261 -3.72 -6.73 -9.91
CA MET A 261 -4.70 -5.84 -9.28
C MET A 261 -5.80 -6.65 -8.56
N LEU A 262 -6.05 -6.34 -7.29
CA LEU A 262 -7.08 -6.96 -6.47
C LEU A 262 -8.32 -6.07 -6.37
N TRP A 263 -9.47 -6.61 -6.77
CA TRP A 263 -10.75 -5.93 -6.82
C TRP A 263 -11.74 -6.54 -5.85
N ARG A 264 -12.55 -5.72 -5.21
CA ARG A 264 -13.69 -6.15 -4.41
C ARG A 264 -15.00 -5.74 -5.07
N ASN A 265 -15.83 -6.73 -5.36
CA ASN A 265 -17.14 -6.54 -5.98
C ASN A 265 -18.21 -6.24 -4.90
N VAL A 266 -19.36 -5.67 -5.31
CA VAL A 266 -20.47 -5.33 -4.39
C VAL A 266 -21.04 -6.56 -3.68
N ASP A 267 -21.04 -7.71 -4.35
CA ASP A 267 -21.51 -8.98 -3.78
C ASP A 267 -20.53 -9.55 -2.73
N GLY A 268 -19.35 -8.95 -2.58
CA GLY A 268 -18.31 -9.35 -1.65
C GLY A 268 -17.27 -10.30 -2.25
N SER A 269 -17.46 -10.77 -3.48
CA SER A 269 -16.43 -11.52 -4.21
C SER A 269 -15.22 -10.65 -4.50
N VAL A 270 -14.09 -11.30 -4.72
CA VAL A 270 -12.80 -10.65 -4.94
C VAL A 270 -12.24 -11.15 -6.24
N ALA A 271 -11.90 -10.23 -7.14
CA ALA A 271 -11.28 -10.55 -8.42
C ALA A 271 -9.79 -10.19 -8.41
N ILE A 272 -8.97 -10.98 -9.09
CA ILE A 272 -7.57 -10.70 -9.40
C ILE A 272 -7.49 -10.44 -10.90
N TRP A 273 -6.83 -9.37 -11.28
CA TRP A 273 -6.44 -9.10 -12.66
C TRP A 273 -4.94 -9.26 -12.81
N PHE A 274 -4.54 -10.19 -13.67
CA PHE A 274 -3.14 -10.41 -14.04
C PHE A 274 -2.79 -9.45 -15.16
N MET A 275 -1.81 -8.58 -14.95
CA MET A 275 -1.45 -7.51 -15.89
C MET A 275 -0.28 -7.93 -16.78
N ASP A 276 -0.32 -7.59 -18.08
CA ASP A 276 0.81 -7.84 -18.99
C ASP A 276 1.61 -6.58 -19.36
N GLY A 277 1.31 -5.45 -18.74
CA GLY A 277 1.87 -4.12 -19.05
C GLY A 277 1.16 -3.38 -20.19
N SER A 278 0.25 -4.02 -20.92
CA SER A 278 -0.58 -3.37 -21.95
C SER A 278 -2.08 -3.59 -21.76
N GLY A 279 -2.45 -4.58 -20.94
CA GLY A 279 -3.81 -4.97 -20.65
C GLY A 279 -3.91 -6.02 -19.55
N ILE A 280 -5.09 -6.64 -19.48
CA ILE A 280 -5.40 -7.74 -18.57
C ILE A 280 -5.12 -9.05 -19.32
N ALA A 281 -4.15 -9.82 -18.85
CA ALA A 281 -3.76 -11.11 -19.41
C ALA A 281 -4.71 -12.24 -19.00
N ASP A 282 -5.12 -12.24 -17.73
CA ASP A 282 -6.04 -13.22 -17.15
C ASP A 282 -6.80 -12.61 -15.97
N THR A 283 -7.87 -13.29 -15.54
CA THR A 283 -8.64 -12.92 -14.35
C THR A 283 -8.98 -14.14 -13.52
N ALA A 284 -8.97 -13.99 -12.20
CA ALA A 284 -9.47 -15.00 -11.28
C ALA A 284 -10.44 -14.39 -10.27
N GLU A 285 -11.34 -15.20 -9.70
CA GLU A 285 -12.26 -14.77 -8.66
C GLU A 285 -12.27 -15.76 -7.50
N PHE A 286 -12.42 -15.25 -6.28
CA PHE A 286 -12.61 -16.05 -5.09
C PHE A 286 -13.61 -15.41 -4.12
N GLU A 287 -14.19 -16.26 -3.27
CA GLU A 287 -15.20 -15.87 -2.30
C GLU A 287 -14.56 -15.52 -0.95
N MET A 288 -14.83 -14.30 -0.46
CA MET A 288 -14.64 -13.90 0.92
C MET A 288 -15.92 -13.24 1.45
N PRO A 289 -16.76 -13.99 2.18
CA PRO A 289 -18.04 -13.45 2.62
C PRO A 289 -17.84 -12.28 3.59
N MET A 290 -18.75 -11.31 3.56
CA MET A 290 -18.81 -10.24 4.55
C MET A 290 -18.80 -10.83 5.98
N PRO A 291 -18.06 -10.25 6.96
CA PRO A 291 -17.56 -8.86 7.00
C PRO A 291 -16.02 -8.72 6.96
N TRP A 292 -15.31 -9.53 6.18
CA TRP A 292 -13.84 -9.44 6.01
C TRP A 292 -13.44 -8.25 5.12
N MET A 293 -12.39 -7.51 5.47
CA MET A 293 -11.82 -6.41 4.67
C MET A 293 -10.36 -6.69 4.34
N ILE A 294 -9.94 -6.42 3.09
CA ILE A 294 -8.51 -6.35 2.75
C ILE A 294 -7.96 -5.12 3.45
N VAL A 295 -6.86 -5.29 4.18
CA VAL A 295 -6.20 -4.18 4.88
C VAL A 295 -4.88 -3.80 4.23
N ALA A 296 -4.23 -4.74 3.53
CA ALA A 296 -3.10 -4.51 2.64
C ALA A 296 -3.02 -5.69 1.65
N PRO A 297 -2.87 -5.44 0.34
CA PRO A 297 -2.13 -6.32 -0.56
C PRO A 297 -0.66 -5.92 -0.65
#